data_AF-A0A183M7S2-F1
#
_entry.id   AF-A0A183M7S2-F1
#
_cell.length_a   1.000
_cell.length_b   1.000
_cell.length_c   1.000
_cell.angle_alpha   90.00
_cell.angle_beta   90.00
_cell.angle_gamma   90.00
#
_symmetry.space_group_name_H-M   'P 1'
#
loop_
_entity.id
_entity.type
_entity.pdbx_description
1 polymer ?
#
loop_
_entity_poly.entity_id
_entity_poly.type
_entity_poly.pdbx_seq_one_letter_code
_entity_poly.pdbx_strand_id
1 'polypeptide(L)'
;MVNNLPFYSQLEAIIRISESLAKMRLAAFATETDVEEALRLFHVSTLEAAMSGSLEGAEGFTTQEEHELILRLEKQLKKRFVIGSQVSEYAIIQDFTRQGFSERAVTKVLHYMIRRGEVQYRMQRRILYRIK
;
A
#
# COMPACT_ATOMS: atom_id res chain seq x y z
N MET A 1 9.41 16.14 -20.44
CA MET A 1 8.29 16.72 -19.68
C MET A 1 7.85 15.66 -18.69
N VAL A 2 8.07 15.90 -17.41
CA VAL A 2 7.95 14.88 -16.36
C VAL A 2 6.49 14.79 -15.90
N ASN A 3 5.97 13.57 -15.92
CA ASN A 3 4.62 13.17 -15.58
C ASN A 3 4.15 13.68 -14.21
N ASN A 4 3.25 14.67 -14.21
CA ASN A 4 2.48 15.10 -13.03
C ASN A 4 1.09 14.40 -12.97
N LEU A 5 0.96 13.25 -13.65
CA LEU A 5 -0.31 12.57 -13.91
C LEU A 5 -1.14 12.18 -12.66
N PRO A 6 -0.59 11.79 -11.49
CA PRO A 6 -1.45 11.31 -10.41
C PRO A 6 -2.27 12.42 -9.75
N PHE A 7 -1.71 13.62 -9.58
CA PHE A 7 -2.44 14.71 -8.92
C PHE A 7 -3.53 15.32 -9.81
N TYR A 8 -3.29 15.35 -11.12
CA TYR A 8 -4.27 15.87 -12.09
C TYR A 8 -5.52 14.98 -12.16
N SER A 9 -5.34 13.66 -12.26
CA SER A 9 -6.46 12.72 -12.33
C SER A 9 -7.24 12.62 -11.02
N GLN A 10 -6.57 12.78 -9.87
CA GLN A 10 -7.21 12.85 -8.56
C GLN A 10 -8.12 14.09 -8.43
N LEU A 11 -7.64 15.25 -8.86
CA LEU A 11 -8.43 16.48 -8.83
C LEU A 11 -9.66 16.36 -9.74
N GLU A 12 -9.48 15.81 -10.95
CA GLU A 12 -10.58 15.59 -11.89
C GLU A 12 -11.64 14.63 -11.33
N ALA A 13 -11.22 13.61 -10.58
CA ALA A 13 -12.13 12.70 -9.89
C ALA A 13 -12.96 13.42 -8.81
N ILE A 14 -12.32 14.25 -7.98
CA ILE A 14 -13.00 15.02 -6.92
C ILE A 14 -14.02 16.01 -7.54
N ILE A 15 -13.65 16.68 -8.64
CA ILE A 15 -14.56 17.58 -9.37
C ILE A 15 -15.80 16.80 -9.86
N ARG A 16 -15.61 15.63 -10.48
CA ARG A 16 -16.72 14.80 -10.97
C ARG A 16 -17.66 14.31 -9.86
N ILE A 17 -17.12 13.95 -8.70
CA ILE A 17 -17.93 13.56 -7.53
C ILE A 17 -18.75 14.75 -7.04
N SER A 18 -18.12 15.91 -6.89
CA SER A 18 -18.79 17.14 -6.44
C SER A 18 -19.93 17.55 -7.38
N GLU A 19 -19.70 17.50 -8.70
CA GLU A 19 -20.75 17.76 -9.69
C GLU A 19 -21.89 16.74 -9.65
N SER A 20 -21.58 15.47 -9.40
CA SER A 20 -22.59 14.41 -9.32
C SER A 20 -23.50 14.60 -8.10
N LEU A 21 -22.94 15.01 -6.96
CA LEU A 21 -23.71 15.37 -5.76
C LEU A 21 -24.64 16.56 -6.01
N ALA A 22 -24.16 17.59 -6.70
CA ALA A 22 -24.99 18.73 -7.09
C ALA A 22 -26.13 18.30 -8.04
N LYS A 23 -25.84 17.45 -9.04
CA LYS A 23 -26.84 16.92 -9.99
C LYS A 23 -27.92 16.09 -9.31
N MET A 24 -27.57 15.28 -8.30
CA MET A 24 -28.56 14.51 -7.52
C MET A 24 -29.56 15.40 -6.80
N ARG A 25 -29.14 16.62 -6.42
CA ARG A 25 -29.99 17.64 -5.80
C ARG A 25 -30.66 18.57 -6.83
N LEU A 26 -30.50 18.29 -8.13
CA LEU A 26 -30.96 19.12 -9.24
C LEU A 26 -30.43 20.56 -9.19
N ALA A 27 -29.25 20.76 -8.59
CA ALA A 27 -28.59 22.06 -8.50
C ALA A 27 -27.71 22.30 -9.74
N ALA A 28 -27.75 23.53 -10.26
CA ALA A 28 -26.93 23.93 -11.42
C ALA A 28 -25.44 24.13 -11.07
N PHE A 29 -25.13 24.38 -9.79
CA PHE A 29 -23.78 24.64 -9.30
C PHE A 29 -23.47 23.80 -8.08
N ALA A 30 -22.26 23.26 -8.03
CA ALA A 30 -21.73 22.63 -6.83
C ALA A 30 -21.37 23.69 -5.79
N THR A 31 -21.64 23.37 -4.53
CA THR A 31 -21.35 24.20 -3.36
C THR A 31 -20.15 23.66 -2.60
N GLU A 32 -19.61 24.43 -1.65
CA GLU A 32 -18.53 23.96 -0.77
C GLU A 32 -18.92 22.66 -0.04
N THR A 33 -20.20 22.51 0.32
CA THR A 33 -20.70 21.27 0.96
C THR A 33 -20.57 20.03 0.07
N ASP A 34 -20.71 20.15 -1.25
CA ASP A 34 -20.49 19.03 -2.19
C ASP A 34 -19.01 18.66 -2.25
N VAL A 35 -18.13 19.65 -2.18
CA VAL A 35 -16.68 19.45 -2.23
C VAL A 35 -16.18 18.80 -0.94
N GLU A 36 -16.66 19.26 0.22
CA GLU A 36 -16.35 18.62 1.50
C GLU A 36 -16.79 17.16 1.53
N GLU A 37 -18.00 16.87 1.04
CA GLU A 37 -18.51 15.51 0.99
C GLU A 37 -17.77 14.66 -0.05
N ALA A 38 -17.42 15.23 -1.21
CA ALA A 38 -16.59 14.58 -2.21
C ALA A 38 -15.19 14.22 -1.66
N LEU A 39 -14.55 15.13 -0.93
CA LEU A 39 -13.27 14.88 -0.26
C LEU A 39 -13.39 13.80 0.81
N ARG A 40 -14.48 13.81 1.58
CA ARG A 40 -14.75 12.78 2.59
C ARG A 40 -14.92 11.41 1.94
N LEU A 41 -15.76 11.30 0.91
CA LEU A 41 -15.97 10.06 0.15
C LEU A 41 -14.67 9.58 -0.50
N PHE A 42 -13.93 10.49 -1.14
CA PHE A 42 -12.65 10.18 -1.77
C PHE A 42 -11.62 9.67 -0.75
N HIS A 43 -11.52 10.30 0.42
CA HIS A 43 -10.61 9.85 1.49
C HIS A 43 -11.01 8.49 2.06
N VAL A 44 -12.31 8.25 2.30
CA VAL A 44 -12.79 6.95 2.78
C VAL A 44 -12.53 5.87 1.73
N SER A 45 -12.87 6.10 0.46
CA SER A 45 -12.65 5.14 -0.61
C SER A 45 -11.17 4.89 -0.92
N THR A 46 -10.29 5.89 -0.74
CA THR A 46 -8.83 5.71 -0.91
C THR A 46 -8.15 5.08 0.29
N LEU A 47 -8.58 5.40 1.53
CA LEU A 47 -8.11 4.70 2.74
C LEU A 47 -8.58 3.25 2.75
N GLU A 48 -9.84 3.00 2.41
CA GLU A 48 -10.36 1.64 2.26
C GLU A 48 -9.64 0.91 1.13
N ALA A 49 -9.45 1.50 -0.05
CA ALA A 49 -8.69 0.86 -1.14
C ALA A 49 -7.21 0.61 -0.78
N ALA A 50 -6.58 1.51 -0.02
CA ALA A 50 -5.21 1.35 0.49
C ALA A 50 -5.12 0.24 1.56
N MET A 51 -6.20 0.00 2.31
CA MET A 51 -6.29 -1.04 3.34
C MET A 51 -6.82 -2.38 2.79
N SER A 52 -7.65 -2.37 1.75
CA SER A 52 -8.32 -3.53 1.14
C SER A 52 -7.56 -4.11 -0.05
N GLY A 53 -6.51 -3.46 -0.52
CA GLY A 53 -5.71 -3.92 -1.66
C GLY A 53 -6.37 -3.69 -3.03
N SER A 54 -7.47 -2.92 -3.11
CA SER A 54 -8.22 -2.66 -4.34
C SER A 54 -7.60 -1.57 -5.23
N LEU A 55 -6.27 -1.57 -5.36
CA LEU A 55 -5.53 -0.88 -6.43
C LEU A 55 -5.11 -1.92 -7.49
N GLU A 56 -6.02 -2.81 -7.89
CA GLU A 56 -5.82 -3.55 -9.13
C GLU A 56 -5.89 -2.57 -10.31
N GLY A 57 -4.76 -2.27 -10.93
CA GLY A 57 -4.71 -1.56 -12.22
C GLY A 57 -3.99 -0.21 -12.29
N ALA A 58 -3.43 0.31 -11.20
CA ALA A 58 -2.43 1.40 -11.29
C ALA A 58 -1.03 0.78 -11.36
N GLU A 59 -0.26 1.09 -12.41
CA GLU A 59 1.02 0.45 -12.75
C GLU A 59 2.03 0.40 -11.59
N GLY A 60 1.96 -0.66 -10.78
CA GLY A 60 2.76 -0.84 -9.57
C GLY A 60 2.04 -1.51 -8.39
N PHE A 61 0.72 -1.71 -8.46
CA PHE A 61 -0.04 -2.44 -7.44
C PHE A 61 -0.40 -3.86 -7.89
N THR A 62 -0.18 -4.77 -6.94
CA THR A 62 -0.09 -6.23 -7.07
C THR A 62 -1.42 -6.88 -7.45
N THR A 63 -1.42 -7.82 -8.40
CA THR A 63 -2.60 -8.66 -8.74
C THR A 63 -3.13 -9.40 -7.50
N GLN A 64 -4.39 -9.85 -7.50
CA GLN A 64 -4.93 -10.71 -6.44
C GLN A 64 -4.00 -11.89 -6.09
N GLU A 65 -3.37 -12.50 -7.10
CA GLU A 65 -2.38 -13.57 -6.92
C GLU A 65 -1.13 -13.09 -6.18
N GLU A 66 -0.63 -11.90 -6.52
CA GLU A 66 0.49 -11.29 -5.83
C GLU A 66 0.13 -10.87 -4.40
N HIS A 67 -1.12 -10.47 -4.13
CA HIS A 67 -1.61 -10.19 -2.79
C HIS A 67 -1.62 -11.46 -1.92
N GLU A 68 -2.12 -12.58 -2.46
CA GLU A 68 -2.06 -13.87 -1.77
C GLU A 68 -0.61 -14.33 -1.53
N LEU A 69 0.27 -14.12 -2.51
CA LEU A 69 1.71 -14.40 -2.36
C LEU A 69 2.31 -13.57 -1.23
N ILE A 70 1.98 -12.28 -1.14
CA ILE A 70 2.41 -11.39 -0.06
C ILE A 70 1.95 -11.92 1.31
N LEU A 71 0.67 -12.28 1.45
CA LEU A 71 0.12 -12.79 2.72
C LEU A 71 0.77 -14.11 3.14
N ARG A 72 0.99 -15.03 2.18
CA ARG A 72 1.67 -16.31 2.44
C ARG A 72 3.13 -16.08 2.87
N LEU A 73 3.83 -15.18 2.18
CA LEU A 73 5.22 -14.85 2.46
C LEU A 73 5.36 -14.17 3.81
N GLU A 74 4.50 -13.21 4.14
CA GLU A 74 4.44 -12.55 5.46
C GLU A 74 4.23 -13.57 6.58
N LYS A 75 3.29 -14.51 6.42
CA LYS A 75 3.03 -15.56 7.41
C LYS A 75 4.25 -16.46 7.64
N GLN A 76 4.97 -16.82 6.59
CA GLN A 76 6.20 -17.62 6.72
C GLN A 76 7.33 -16.80 7.36
N LEU A 77 7.47 -15.53 6.98
CA LEU A 77 8.50 -14.65 7.53
C LEU A 77 8.29 -14.41 9.02
N LYS A 78 7.03 -14.20 9.46
CA LYS A 78 6.65 -14.12 10.87
C LYS A 78 6.87 -15.43 11.66
N LYS A 79 6.80 -16.60 11.02
CA LYS A 79 7.10 -17.88 11.69
C LYS A 79 8.60 -18.07 11.90
N ARG A 80 9.41 -17.68 10.91
CA ARG A 80 10.87 -17.90 10.93
C ARG A 80 11.62 -16.83 11.70
N PHE A 81 11.18 -15.58 11.62
CA PHE A 81 11.80 -14.44 12.29
C PHE A 81 11.09 -14.18 13.60
N VAL A 82 11.51 -14.80 14.72
CA VAL A 82 10.81 -14.68 16.02
C VAL A 82 10.96 -13.26 16.62
N ILE A 83 10.01 -12.81 17.43
CA ILE A 83 10.08 -11.51 18.13
C ILE A 83 11.38 -11.44 18.95
N GLY A 84 12.10 -10.33 18.85
CA GLY A 84 13.39 -10.13 19.51
C GLY A 84 14.60 -10.74 18.80
N SER A 85 14.41 -11.46 17.68
CA SER A 85 15.53 -11.99 16.90
C SER A 85 16.16 -10.94 15.98
N GLN A 86 17.44 -11.15 15.65
CA GLN A 86 18.22 -10.33 14.72
C GLN A 86 18.69 -11.19 13.56
N VAL A 87 18.38 -10.77 12.33
CA VAL A 87 18.78 -11.47 11.12
C VAL A 87 19.21 -10.44 10.06
N SER A 88 20.20 -10.76 9.25
CA SER A 88 20.59 -9.89 8.14
C SER A 88 19.54 -9.95 7.02
N GLU A 89 19.27 -8.81 6.39
CA GLU A 89 18.35 -8.73 5.26
C GLU A 89 18.77 -9.66 4.12
N TYR A 90 20.07 -9.73 3.85
CA TYR A 90 20.65 -10.63 2.86
C TYR A 90 20.33 -12.12 3.15
N ALA A 91 20.43 -12.56 4.41
CA ALA A 91 20.15 -13.94 4.77
C ALA A 91 18.66 -14.27 4.56
N ILE A 92 17.75 -13.36 4.94
CA ILE A 92 16.31 -13.54 4.70
C ILE A 92 16.02 -13.63 3.21
N ILE A 93 16.54 -12.71 2.41
CA ILE A 93 16.32 -12.71 0.96
C ILE A 93 16.82 -14.03 0.35
N GLN A 94 18.06 -14.42 0.64
CA GLN A 94 18.64 -15.65 0.09
C GLN A 94 17.84 -16.90 0.50
N ASP A 95 17.38 -16.96 1.74
CA ASP A 95 16.60 -18.06 2.27
C ASP A 95 15.24 -18.23 1.59
N PHE A 96 14.55 -17.12 1.30
CA PHE A 96 13.25 -17.15 0.62
C PHE A 96 13.40 -17.33 -0.89
N THR A 97 14.46 -16.80 -1.50
CA THR A 97 14.78 -17.07 -2.91
C THR A 97 15.05 -18.56 -3.15
N ARG A 98 15.72 -19.26 -2.22
CA ARG A 98 15.90 -20.73 -2.30
C ARG A 98 14.58 -21.52 -2.23
N GLN A 99 13.54 -20.93 -1.65
CA GLN A 99 12.21 -21.55 -1.56
C GLN A 99 11.34 -21.25 -2.80
N GLY A 100 11.88 -20.56 -3.80
CA GLY A 100 11.19 -20.25 -5.06
C GLY A 100 10.45 -18.91 -5.06
N PHE A 101 10.60 -18.09 -4.03
CA PHE A 101 10.02 -16.74 -4.02
C PHE A 101 10.90 -15.76 -4.80
N SER A 102 10.27 -14.78 -5.44
CA SER A 102 11.02 -13.71 -6.10
C SER A 102 11.62 -12.77 -5.06
N GLU A 103 12.88 -12.37 -5.27
CA GLU A 103 13.57 -11.41 -4.39
C GLU A 103 12.77 -10.11 -4.25
N ARG A 104 12.19 -9.63 -5.35
CA ARG A 104 11.32 -8.44 -5.36
C ARG A 104 10.12 -8.58 -4.42
N ALA A 105 9.48 -9.75 -4.38
CA ALA A 105 8.35 -9.98 -3.48
C ALA A 105 8.80 -9.97 -2.01
N VAL A 106 9.91 -10.64 -1.69
CA VAL A 106 10.46 -10.68 -0.32
C VAL A 106 10.80 -9.28 0.18
N THR A 107 11.52 -8.49 -0.63
CA THR A 107 11.89 -7.11 -0.29
C THR A 107 10.66 -6.22 -0.11
N LYS A 108 9.61 -6.40 -0.94
CA LYS A 108 8.35 -5.66 -0.82
C LYS A 108 7.66 -5.95 0.51
N VAL A 109 7.58 -7.22 0.93
CA VAL A 109 6.98 -7.62 2.22
C VAL A 109 7.79 -7.10 3.40
N LEU A 110 9.13 -7.20 3.35
CA LEU A 110 10.00 -6.63 4.39
C LEU A 110 9.77 -5.13 4.56
N HIS A 111 9.68 -4.39 3.45
CA HIS A 111 9.41 -2.95 3.49
C HIS A 111 8.04 -2.63 4.11
N TYR A 112 7.00 -3.43 3.84
CA TYR A 112 5.70 -3.29 4.51
C TYR A 112 5.79 -3.55 6.03
N MET A 113 6.48 -4.61 6.45
CA MET A 113 6.67 -4.91 7.88
C MET A 113 7.45 -3.82 8.61
N ILE A 114 8.42 -3.18 7.94
CA ILE A 114 9.17 -2.03 8.47
C ILE A 114 8.27 -0.79 8.61
N ARG A 115 7.48 -0.47 7.58
CA ARG A 115 6.52 0.64 7.62
C ARG A 115 5.47 0.47 8.72
N ARG A 116 5.06 -0.77 9.01
CA ARG A 116 4.15 -1.09 10.11
C ARG A 116 4.80 -1.09 11.50
N GLY A 117 6.12 -0.93 11.58
CA GLY A 117 6.87 -0.95 12.84
C GLY A 117 7.01 -2.34 13.47
N GLU A 118 6.75 -3.41 12.71
CA GLU A 118 6.96 -4.79 13.18
C GLU A 118 8.45 -5.15 13.16
N VAL A 119 9.19 -4.60 12.19
CA VAL A 119 10.63 -4.83 11.98
C VAL A 119 11.37 -3.49 11.91
N GLN A 120 12.57 -3.43 12.45
CA GLN A 120 13.41 -2.23 12.44
C GLN A 120 14.81 -2.53 11.94
N TYR A 121 15.34 -1.61 11.12
CA TYR A 121 16.74 -1.62 10.73
C TYR A 121 17.64 -1.26 11.92
N ARG A 122 18.69 -2.05 12.12
CA ARG A 122 19.81 -1.77 13.02
C ARG A 122 21.12 -1.88 12.25
N MET A 123 22.20 -1.31 12.83
CA MET A 123 23.55 -1.35 12.28
C MET A 123 23.64 -0.90 10.81
N GLN A 124 23.41 0.39 10.54
CA GLN A 124 23.50 0.97 9.18
C GLN A 124 22.67 0.19 8.14
N ARG A 125 21.45 -0.25 8.51
CA ARG A 125 20.51 -1.02 7.66
C ARG A 125 20.99 -2.42 7.26
N ARG A 126 22.02 -2.98 7.92
CA ARG A 126 22.52 -4.33 7.62
C ARG A 126 21.77 -5.43 8.37
N ILE A 127 21.14 -5.10 9.49
CA ILE A 127 20.45 -6.06 10.37
C ILE A 127 18.98 -5.65 10.54
N LEU A 128 18.08 -6.62 10.45
CA LEU A 128 16.68 -6.49 10.79
C LEU A 128 16.45 -7.00 12.20
N TYR A 129 15.73 -6.24 13.02
CA TYR A 129 15.33 -6.60 14.37
C TYR A 129 13.80 -6.67 14.47
N ARG A 130 13.27 -7.79 14.96
CA ARG A 130 11.81 -7.95 15.12
C ARG A 130 11.34 -7.35 16.44
N ILE A 131 10.40 -6.43 16.38
CA ILE A 131 9.84 -5.74 17.54
C ILE A 131 8.50 -6.36 17.96
N LYS A 132 7.65 -6.75 17.01
CA LYS A 132 6.29 -7.29 17.24
C LYS A 132 5.96 -8.45 16.30
#